data_AF-A0A1H8J244-F1
#
_entry.id   AF-A0A1H8J244-F1
#
_cell.length_a   1.000
_cell.length_b   1.000
_cell.length_c   1.000
_cell.angle_alpha   90.00
_cell.angle_beta   90.00
_cell.angle_gamma   90.00
#
_symmetry.space_group_name_H-M   'P 1'
#
loop_
_entity.id
_entity.type
_entity.pdbx_description
1 polymer ?
#
loop_
_entity_poly.entity_id
_entity_poly.type
_entity_poly.pdbx_seq_one_letter_code
_entity_poly.pdbx_strand_id
1 'polypeptide(L)'
;MAIKGRAYLGSAHKVAITIENSLDYDSDDIQEITLTLTRTKVDGVTTVQFTKSAAEVQIETKKRLMLYIHPGKVTEAGGYQVSINWTDKNGQPHRGTVIENEIIRFYE
;
A
#
# COMPACT_ATOMS: atom_id res chain seq x y z
N MET A 1 8.23 9.82 14.27
CA MET A 1 9.18 9.82 13.13
C MET A 1 8.63 8.80 12.13
N ALA A 2 8.07 9.23 10.99
CA ALA A 2 7.50 8.29 10.03
C ALA A 2 8.60 7.36 9.51
N ILE A 3 8.50 6.07 9.80
CA ILE A 3 9.41 5.05 9.27
C ILE A 3 9.15 4.96 7.76
N LYS A 4 10.21 5.01 6.95
CA LYS A 4 10.11 5.04 5.49
C LYS A 4 10.48 3.69 4.90
N GLY A 5 9.59 3.13 4.08
CA GLY A 5 9.91 2.01 3.21
C GLY A 5 10.87 2.46 2.09
N ARG A 6 11.73 1.56 1.61
CA ARG A 6 12.64 1.81 0.48
C ARG A 6 12.24 0.91 -0.69
N ALA A 7 12.15 1.49 -1.88
CA ALA A 7 11.92 0.78 -3.14
C ALA A 7 12.74 1.45 -4.26
N TYR A 8 12.96 0.74 -5.36
CA TYR A 8 13.71 1.27 -6.51
C TYR A 8 12.87 1.16 -7.78
N LEU A 9 13.02 2.17 -8.64
CA LEU A 9 12.35 2.21 -9.94
C LEU A 9 12.86 1.09 -10.85
N GLY A 10 12.03 0.72 -11.84
CA GLY A 10 12.41 -0.24 -12.89
C GLY A 10 12.68 -1.68 -12.41
N SER A 11 12.53 -1.96 -11.12
CA SER A 11 12.87 -3.25 -10.52
C SER A 11 11.74 -3.75 -9.63
N ALA A 12 11.54 -5.07 -9.63
CA ALA A 12 10.53 -5.69 -8.78
C ALA A 12 10.94 -5.58 -7.30
N HIS A 13 10.05 -5.08 -6.47
CA HIS A 13 10.31 -4.87 -5.04
C HIS A 13 9.16 -5.38 -4.19
N LYS A 14 9.49 -5.83 -2.98
CA LYS A 14 8.51 -6.12 -1.94
C LYS A 14 8.69 -5.14 -0.78
N VAL A 15 7.60 -4.58 -0.30
CA VAL A 15 7.60 -3.69 0.87
C VAL A 15 6.60 -4.25 1.88
N ALA A 16 7.07 -4.53 3.08
CA ALA A 16 6.19 -4.86 4.19
C ALA A 16 5.58 -3.57 4.75
N ILE A 17 4.26 -3.57 4.96
CA ILE A 17 3.54 -2.42 5.50
C ILE A 17 2.82 -2.90 6.75
N THR A 18 3.11 -2.24 7.87
CA THR A 18 2.47 -2.55 9.14
C THR A 18 1.30 -1.62 9.33
N ILE A 19 0.15 -2.21 9.64
CA ILE A 19 -1.11 -1.51 9.80
C ILE A 19 -1.70 -1.74 11.18
N GLU A 20 -2.34 -0.71 11.69
CA GLU A 20 -3.32 -0.81 12.76
C GLU A 20 -4.70 -0.82 12.12
N ASN A 21 -5.43 -1.89 12.41
CA ASN A 21 -6.68 -2.20 11.75
C ASN A 21 -7.89 -1.97 12.65
N SER A 22 -9.06 -1.86 12.02
CA SER A 22 -10.33 -1.90 12.75
C SER A 22 -10.53 -3.27 13.43
N LEU A 23 -11.43 -3.30 14.41
CA LEU A 23 -11.79 -4.54 15.13
C LEU A 23 -12.34 -5.63 14.19
N ASP A 24 -12.89 -5.22 13.04
CA ASP A 24 -13.50 -6.11 12.03
C ASP A 24 -12.52 -6.62 10.97
N TYR A 25 -11.22 -6.37 11.13
CA TYR A 25 -10.22 -6.84 10.19
C TYR A 25 -9.92 -8.33 10.39
N ASP A 26 -10.51 -9.15 9.52
CA ASP A 26 -10.14 -10.54 9.31
C ASP A 26 -9.72 -10.78 7.86
N SER A 27 -8.54 -11.38 7.66
CA SER A 27 -7.97 -11.61 6.32
C SER A 27 -8.85 -12.49 5.46
N ASP A 28 -9.57 -13.43 6.11
CA ASP A 28 -10.48 -14.36 5.45
C ASP A 28 -11.79 -13.68 5.02
N ASP A 29 -12.13 -12.56 5.66
CA ASP A 29 -13.32 -11.78 5.37
C ASP A 29 -13.05 -10.61 4.39
N ILE A 30 -11.80 -10.40 3.96
CA ILE A 30 -11.45 -9.34 3.02
C ILE A 30 -11.67 -9.80 1.57
N GLN A 31 -12.65 -9.20 0.91
CA GLN A 31 -12.94 -9.40 -0.50
C GLN A 31 -11.87 -8.73 -1.38
N GLU A 32 -11.59 -7.45 -1.13
CA GLU A 32 -10.62 -6.66 -1.89
C GLU A 32 -9.88 -5.71 -0.95
N ILE A 33 -8.60 -5.48 -1.23
CA ILE A 33 -7.81 -4.45 -0.56
C ILE A 33 -7.10 -3.61 -1.61
N THR A 34 -7.24 -2.30 -1.48
CA THR A 34 -6.65 -1.31 -2.36
C THR A 34 -5.69 -0.44 -1.57
N LEU A 35 -4.42 -0.49 -1.96
CA LEU A 35 -3.38 0.37 -1.44
C LEU A 35 -3.09 1.47 -2.45
N THR A 36 -3.25 2.72 -2.02
CA THR A 36 -2.98 3.89 -2.85
C THR A 36 -1.73 4.60 -2.36
N LEU A 37 -0.76 4.73 -3.25
CA LEU A 37 0.45 5.54 -3.08
C LEU A 37 0.22 6.91 -3.69
N THR A 38 0.31 7.96 -2.88
CA THR A 38 0.08 9.34 -3.31
C THR A 38 1.35 10.18 -3.14
N ARG A 39 1.79 10.82 -4.22
CA ARG A 39 2.88 11.81 -4.19
C ARG A 39 2.33 13.16 -4.61
N THR A 40 2.35 14.11 -3.67
CA THR A 40 2.06 15.52 -3.94
C THR A 40 3.33 16.22 -4.42
N LYS A 41 3.22 16.98 -5.50
CA LYS A 41 4.29 17.80 -6.09
C LYS A 41 3.77 19.22 -6.29
N VAL A 42 4.69 20.13 -6.64
CA VAL A 42 4.33 21.52 -6.98
C VAL A 42 3.35 21.56 -8.15
N ASP A 43 3.54 20.70 -9.15
CA ASP A 43 2.77 20.73 -10.41
C ASP A 43 1.61 19.72 -10.46
N GLY A 44 1.28 19.07 -9.34
CA GLY A 44 0.15 18.14 -9.27
C GLY A 44 0.32 16.97 -8.32
N VAL A 45 -0.52 15.95 -8.50
CA VAL A 45 -0.56 14.74 -7.65
C VAL A 45 -0.39 13.50 -8.53
N THR A 46 0.57 12.65 -8.19
CA THR A 46 0.69 11.30 -8.76
C THR A 46 0.07 10.29 -7.81
N THR A 47 -0.84 9.46 -8.31
CA THR A 47 -1.44 8.35 -7.56
C THR A 47 -1.15 7.02 -8.24
N VAL A 48 -0.73 6.02 -7.47
CA VAL A 48 -0.51 4.65 -7.96
C VAL A 48 -1.29 3.69 -7.08
N GLN A 49 -2.08 2.81 -7.68
CA GLN A 49 -2.92 1.85 -6.96
C GLN A 49 -2.41 0.43 -7.12
N PHE A 50 -2.51 -0.32 -6.02
CA PHE A 50 -2.15 -1.72 -5.90
C PHE A 50 -3.31 -2.47 -5.28
N THR A 51 -3.67 -3.63 -5.83
CA THR A 51 -4.81 -4.41 -5.36
C THR A 51 -4.46 -5.87 -5.06
N LYS A 52 -5.27 -6.52 -4.22
CA LYS A 52 -5.16 -7.96 -3.98
C LYS A 52 -5.60 -8.74 -5.21
N SER A 53 -6.62 -8.28 -5.93
CA SER A 53 -7.03 -8.89 -7.22
C SER A 53 -5.94 -8.91 -8.28
N ALA A 54 -5.04 -7.92 -8.30
CA ALA A 54 -3.89 -7.89 -9.19
C ALA A 54 -2.67 -8.68 -8.66
N ALA A 55 -2.83 -9.38 -7.53
CA ALA A 55 -1.73 -10.03 -6.79
C ALA A 55 -0.61 -9.07 -6.36
N GLU A 56 -0.92 -7.77 -6.26
CA GLU A 56 0.03 -6.73 -5.86
C GLU A 56 0.04 -6.52 -4.35
N VAL A 57 -1.02 -6.93 -3.65
CA VAL A 57 -1.13 -6.86 -2.19
C VAL A 57 -1.47 -8.23 -1.63
N GLN A 58 -0.68 -8.70 -0.67
CA GLN A 58 -0.94 -9.91 0.09
C GLN A 58 -1.06 -9.59 1.59
N ILE A 59 -1.95 -10.28 2.28
CA ILE A 59 -2.12 -10.16 3.72
C ILE A 59 -1.30 -11.29 4.34
N GLU A 60 -0.22 -10.93 5.04
CA GLU A 60 0.64 -11.91 5.71
C GLU A 60 0.12 -12.24 7.11
N THR A 61 -0.38 -11.21 7.81
CA THR A 61 -0.99 -11.35 9.14
C THR A 61 -2.04 -10.26 9.33
N LYS A 62 -2.80 -10.33 10.43
CA LYS A 62 -3.78 -9.29 10.83
C LYS A 62 -3.19 -7.88 10.99
N LYS A 63 -1.87 -7.68 10.99
CA LYS A 63 -1.21 -6.37 11.09
C LYS A 63 -0.19 -6.10 10.00
N ARG A 64 0.01 -7.02 9.05
CA ARG A 64 1.10 -6.95 8.08
C ARG A 64 0.61 -7.27 6.69
N LEU A 65 0.82 -6.31 5.78
CA LEU A 65 0.65 -6.49 4.35
C LEU A 65 2.00 -6.60 3.67
N MET A 66 2.04 -7.38 2.60
CA MET A 66 3.14 -7.39 1.65
C MET A 66 2.68 -6.72 0.36
N LEU A 67 3.31 -5.60 0.04
CA LEU A 67 3.13 -4.88 -1.20
C LEU A 67 4.17 -5.35 -2.22
N TYR A 68 3.70 -5.80 -3.39
CA TYR A 68 4.49 -6.20 -4.54
C TYR A 68 4.43 -5.09 -5.57
N ILE A 69 5.60 -4.53 -5.88
CA ILE A 69 5.73 -3.45 -6.85
C ILE A 69 6.38 -4.02 -8.10
N HIS A 70 5.62 -4.07 -9.19
CA HIS A 70 6.12 -4.50 -10.49
C HIS A 70 7.03 -3.43 -11.12
N PRO A 71 8.01 -3.85 -11.93
CA PRO A 71 8.79 -2.93 -12.76
C PRO A 71 7.88 -2.00 -13.56
N GLY A 72 8.15 -0.69 -13.53
CA GLY A 72 7.41 0.31 -14.31
C GLY A 72 6.03 0.69 -13.76
N LYS A 73 5.51 0.02 -12.71
CA LYS A 73 4.25 0.41 -12.06
C LYS A 73 4.34 1.80 -11.42
N VAL A 74 5.51 2.10 -10.86
CA VAL A 74 5.90 3.43 -10.37
C VAL A 74 7.01 3.93 -11.28
N THR A 75 6.81 5.09 -11.89
CA THR A 75 7.71 5.63 -12.93
C THR A 75 8.52 6.83 -12.46
N GLU A 76 8.25 7.34 -11.26
CA GLU A 76 8.87 8.57 -10.76
C GLU A 76 9.46 8.37 -9.37
N ALA A 77 10.70 8.85 -9.16
CA ALA A 77 11.36 8.80 -7.87
C ALA A 77 10.70 9.80 -6.90
N GLY A 78 10.78 9.51 -5.60
CA GLY A 78 10.23 10.38 -4.56
C GLY A 78 9.54 9.63 -3.43
N GLY A 79 9.05 10.39 -2.44
CA GLY A 79 8.26 9.85 -1.34
C GLY A 79 6.77 9.79 -1.71
N TYR A 80 6.16 8.63 -1.49
CA TYR A 80 4.74 8.39 -1.68
C TYR A 80 4.10 8.05 -0.34
N GLN A 81 3.05 8.80 0.02
CA GLN A 81 2.21 8.52 1.17
C GLN A 81 1.36 7.28 0.89
N VAL A 82 1.32 6.35 1.84
CA VAL A 82 0.52 5.14 1.77
C VAL A 82 -0.87 5.39 2.37
N SER A 83 -1.90 4.94 1.68
CA SER A 83 -3.25 4.83 2.22
C SER A 83 -3.86 3.50 1.85
N ILE A 84 -4.65 2.92 2.76
CA ILE A 84 -5.18 1.56 2.62
C ILE A 84 -6.67 1.60 2.86
N ASN A 85 -7.41 1.05 1.91
CA ASN A 85 -8.84 0.79 2.05
C ASN A 85 -9.09 -0.68 1.69
N TRP A 86 -10.05 -1.30 2.35
CA TRP A 86 -10.51 -2.64 1.97
C TRP A 86 -12.03 -2.70 2.00
N THR A 87 -12.55 -3.70 1.30
CA THR A 87 -13.96 -4.05 1.33
C THR A 87 -14.07 -5.46 1.89
N ASP A 88 -14.93 -5.64 2.90
CA ASP A 88 -15.21 -6.96 3.45
C ASP A 88 -16.12 -7.79 2.53
N LYS A 89 -16.31 -9.06 2.85
CA LYS A 89 -17.17 -10.00 2.10
C LYS A 89 -18.65 -9.58 2.04
N ASN A 90 -19.08 -8.69 2.94
CA ASN A 90 -20.43 -8.14 2.96
C ASN A 90 -20.53 -6.86 2.10
N GLY A 91 -19.44 -6.46 1.44
CA GLY A 91 -19.36 -5.26 0.63
C GLY A 91 -19.18 -3.97 1.44
N GLN A 92 -18.91 -4.06 2.76
CA GLN A 92 -18.73 -2.85 3.57
C GLN A 92 -17.31 -2.30 3.39
N PRO A 93 -17.17 -0.98 3.14
CA PRO A 93 -15.88 -0.35 3.00
C PRO A 93 -15.26 -0.02 4.36
N HIS A 94 -13.96 -0.20 4.46
CA HIS A 94 -13.16 0.05 5.66
C HIS A 94 -11.83 0.70 5.29
N ARG A 95 -11.18 1.30 6.29
CA ARG A 95 -9.91 2.01 6.12
C ARG A 95 -8.88 1.54 7.14
N GLY A 96 -7.65 1.37 6.68
CA GLY A 96 -6.50 1.02 7.51
C GLY A 96 -5.69 2.23 7.91
N THR A 97 -5.11 2.16 9.10
CA THR A 97 -4.11 3.12 9.56
C THR A 97 -2.73 2.50 9.37
N VAL A 98 -1.85 3.16 8.61
CA VAL A 98 -0.47 2.69 8.44
C VAL A 98 0.35 3.19 9.63
N ILE A 99 1.03 2.27 10.33
CA ILE A 99 1.84 2.60 11.51
C ILE A 99 3.35 2.45 11.24
N GLU A 100 3.74 1.65 10.25
CA GLU A 100 5.12 1.59 9.76
C GLU A 100 5.15 1.61 8.23
N ASN A 101 6.15 2.26 7.66
CA ASN A 101 6.28 2.48 6.22
C ASN A 101 5.11 3.28 5.63
N GLU A 102 4.60 4.24 6.40
CA GLU A 102 3.60 5.22 5.99
C GLU A 102 4.02 6.01 4.73
N ILE A 103 5.34 6.16 4.52
CA ILE A 103 5.90 6.72 3.30
C ILE A 103 6.79 5.66 2.65
N ILE A 104 6.56 5.35 1.39
CA ILE A 104 7.48 4.56 0.56
C ILE A 104 8.30 5.52 -0.29
N ARG A 105 9.63 5.47 -0.18
CA ARG A 105 10.53 6.27 -1.01
C ARG A 105 11.09 5.43 -2.15
N PHE A 106 10.84 5.90 -3.37
CA PHE A 106 11.39 5.36 -4.60
C PHE A 106 12.69 6.10 -4.96
N TYR A 107 13.73 5.32 -5.23
CA TYR A 107 15.02 5.78 -5.75
C TYR A 107 15.18 5.33 -7.20
N GLU A 108 16.00 6.04 -7.95
CA GLU A 108 16.46 5.60 -9.27
C GLU A 108 17.36 4.36 -9.19
#